data_AF-A0A849ZB39-F1
#
_entry.id   AF-A0A849ZB39-F1
#
_cell.length_a   1.000
_cell.length_b   1.000
_cell.length_c   1.000
_cell.angle_alpha   90.00
_cell.angle_beta   90.00
_cell.angle_gamma   90.00
#
_symmetry.space_group_name_H-M   'P 1'
#
loop_
_entity.id
_entity.type
_entity.pdbx_description
1 polymer ?
#
loop_
_entity_poly.entity_id
_entity_poly.type
_entity_poly.pdbx_seq_one_letter_code
_entity_poly.pdbx_strand_id
1 'polypeptide(L)'
;MPRAAACLLGLIVLAGVVACGSAPTEPRPAPAQAALLPAPGLARERPAPPPFQLTSTDGVGLKIAAVRATTVIEDPLAFTELHLTFENPEDRTLEGRFTFTIPPGASLSRFGMKINGRMME
;
A
#
# COMPACT_ATOMS: atom_id res chain seq x y z
N MET A 1 83.87 -49.39 -53.11
CA MET A 1 84.75 -49.26 -51.93
C MET A 1 83.90 -49.30 -50.67
N PRO A 2 84.38 -49.88 -49.56
CA PRO A 2 83.52 -50.67 -48.65
C PRO A 2 83.40 -50.07 -47.23
N ARG A 3 82.58 -50.73 -46.40
CA ARG A 3 82.57 -50.72 -44.91
C ARG A 3 81.86 -49.51 -44.27
N ALA A 4 81.16 -49.61 -43.14
CA ALA A 4 80.83 -50.70 -42.22
C ALA A 4 79.80 -50.18 -41.18
N ALA A 5 79.21 -51.15 -40.47
CA ALA A 5 78.84 -51.14 -39.04
C ALA A 5 77.92 -50.02 -38.51
N ALA A 6 76.70 -50.32 -38.05
CA ALA A 6 76.33 -51.12 -36.88
C ALA A 6 76.72 -50.50 -35.53
N CYS A 7 75.83 -50.71 -34.55
CA CYS A 7 75.89 -50.35 -33.13
C CYS A 7 75.56 -48.90 -32.77
N LEU A 8 74.87 -48.62 -31.67
CA LEU A 8 73.89 -49.31 -30.84
C LEU A 8 73.44 -48.22 -29.85
N LEU A 9 72.18 -48.24 -29.45
CA LEU A 9 71.66 -47.80 -28.14
C LEU A 9 72.10 -46.45 -27.55
N GLY A 10 71.14 -45.54 -27.41
CA GLY A 10 71.25 -44.38 -26.52
C GLY A 10 69.88 -43.82 -26.16
N LEU A 11 69.31 -44.37 -25.09
CA LEU A 11 68.07 -43.98 -24.43
C LEU A 11 68.09 -42.49 -24.00
N ILE A 12 66.96 -41.79 -24.10
CA ILE A 12 66.27 -41.08 -23.00
C ILE A 12 65.23 -40.10 -23.56
N VAL A 13 63.98 -40.38 -23.21
CA VAL A 13 62.77 -39.56 -23.38
C VAL A 13 62.79 -38.44 -22.34
N LEU A 14 62.38 -37.22 -22.71
CA LEU A 14 61.53 -36.40 -21.85
C LEU A 14 60.78 -35.36 -22.70
N ALA A 15 59.53 -35.68 -23.06
CA ALA A 15 58.58 -34.75 -23.64
C ALA A 15 58.03 -33.84 -22.51
N GLY A 16 58.45 -32.57 -22.51
CA GLY A 16 57.84 -31.55 -21.66
C GLY A 16 56.49 -31.15 -22.23
N VAL A 17 55.40 -31.57 -21.58
CA VAL A 17 54.04 -31.14 -21.91
C VAL A 17 53.87 -29.70 -21.43
N VAL A 18 53.70 -28.78 -22.37
CA VAL A 18 53.26 -27.41 -22.11
C VAL A 18 51.75 -27.45 -21.91
N ALA A 19 51.28 -27.22 -20.68
CA ALA A 19 49.86 -27.09 -20.37
C ALA A 19 49.52 -25.59 -20.18
N CYS A 20 48.66 -25.07 -21.06
CA CYS A 20 48.02 -23.76 -20.90
C CYS A 20 46.96 -23.84 -19.79
N GLY A 21 47.16 -23.12 -18.69
CA GLY A 21 46.13 -22.93 -17.67
C GLY A 21 45.34 -21.64 -17.93
N SER A 22 44.06 -21.76 -18.24
CA SER A 22 43.11 -20.64 -18.28
C SER A 22 42.71 -20.22 -16.86
N ALA A 23 42.74 -18.90 -16.59
CA ALA A 23 42.30 -18.36 -15.31
C ALA A 23 40.77 -18.48 -15.16
N PRO A 24 40.23 -18.82 -13.98
CA PRO A 24 38.78 -18.85 -13.74
C PRO A 24 38.21 -17.43 -13.76
N THR A 25 37.10 -17.22 -14.47
CA THR A 25 36.32 -15.98 -14.38
C THR A 25 35.40 -16.05 -13.17
N GLU A 26 35.67 -15.23 -12.15
CA GLU A 26 34.80 -15.13 -10.98
C GLU A 26 33.46 -14.45 -11.34
N PRO A 27 32.29 -14.97 -10.92
CA PRO A 27 31.01 -14.32 -11.15
C PRO A 27 30.94 -13.01 -10.36
N ARG A 28 30.82 -11.88 -11.06
CA ARG A 28 30.58 -10.57 -10.43
C ARG A 28 29.22 -10.60 -9.70
N PRO A 29 29.15 -10.32 -8.39
CA PRO A 29 27.89 -10.28 -7.68
C PRO A 29 27.02 -9.16 -8.27
N ALA A 30 25.75 -9.48 -8.56
CA ALA A 30 24.76 -8.49 -8.95
C ALA A 30 24.61 -7.42 -7.85
N PRO A 31 24.33 -6.14 -8.19
CA PRO A 31 24.12 -5.13 -7.17
C PRO A 31 22.94 -5.55 -6.29
N ALA A 32 23.21 -5.77 -5.01
CA ALA A 32 22.19 -6.04 -4.01
C ALA A 32 21.29 -4.80 -3.93
N GLN A 33 20.03 -4.94 -4.36
CA GLN A 33 19.02 -3.92 -4.10
C GLN A 33 18.76 -3.96 -2.59
N ALA A 34 19.30 -2.97 -1.87
CA ALA A 34 18.94 -2.77 -0.48
C ALA A 34 17.44 -2.47 -0.42
N ALA A 35 16.65 -3.42 0.06
CA ALA A 35 15.27 -3.14 0.42
C ALA A 35 15.31 -2.06 1.51
N LEU A 36 14.84 -0.85 1.18
CA LEU A 36 14.58 0.20 2.17
C LEU A 36 13.41 -0.26 3.03
N LEU A 37 13.71 -1.07 4.06
CA LEU A 37 12.75 -1.35 5.11
C LEU A 37 12.45 -0.01 5.80
N PRO A 38 11.17 0.36 5.99
CA PRO A 38 10.82 1.60 6.67
C PRO A 38 11.44 1.59 8.06
N ALA A 39 12.05 2.71 8.45
CA ALA A 39 12.66 2.86 9.76
C ALA A 39 11.62 2.52 10.86
N PRO A 40 11.96 1.65 11.83
CA PRO A 40 11.06 1.35 12.94
C PRO A 40 10.77 2.65 13.70
N GLY A 41 9.49 2.97 13.87
CA GLY A 41 9.05 4.20 14.57
C GLY A 41 8.39 5.26 13.70
N LEU A 42 8.41 5.14 12.37
CA LEU A 42 7.58 5.97 11.48
C LEU A 42 6.26 5.27 11.16
N ALA A 43 5.54 4.83 12.19
CA ALA A 43 4.15 4.43 12.00
C ALA A 43 3.41 5.65 11.45
N ARG A 44 2.92 5.58 10.21
CA ARG A 44 2.04 6.62 9.67
C ARG A 44 0.83 6.68 10.59
N GLU A 45 0.70 7.79 11.32
CA GLU A 45 -0.47 8.04 12.14
C GLU A 45 -1.68 7.98 11.22
N ARG A 46 -2.61 7.05 11.50
CA ARG A 46 -3.79 6.89 10.68
C ARG A 46 -4.64 8.15 10.89
N PRO A 47 -5.00 8.89 9.83
CA PRO A 47 -5.90 10.02 9.98
C PRO A 47 -7.18 9.58 10.70
N ALA A 48 -7.63 10.39 11.65
CA ALA A 48 -8.92 10.17 12.28
C ALA A 48 -10.02 10.10 11.20
N PRO A 49 -11.06 9.26 11.39
CA PRO A 49 -12.17 9.23 10.45
C PRO A 49 -12.86 10.59 10.39
N PRO A 50 -13.49 10.94 9.26
CA PRO A 50 -14.26 12.17 9.15
C PRO A 50 -15.40 12.17 10.18
N PRO A 51 -15.79 13.36 10.69
CA PRO A 51 -16.79 13.49 11.76
C PRO A 51 -18.21 13.09 11.31
N PHE A 52 -18.44 13.00 10.01
CA PHE A 52 -19.66 12.46 9.41
C PHE A 52 -19.32 11.79 8.08
N GLN A 53 -19.87 10.61 7.85
CA GLN A 53 -19.68 9.84 6.62
C GLN A 53 -20.89 8.95 6.36
N LEU A 54 -21.18 8.70 5.09
CA LEU A 54 -22.09 7.66 4.64
C LEU A 54 -21.29 6.70 3.77
N THR A 55 -21.17 5.45 4.19
CA THR A 55 -20.42 4.42 3.46
C THR A 55 -21.34 3.30 3.03
N SER A 56 -21.23 2.88 1.78
CA SER A 56 -21.90 1.69 1.27
C SER A 56 -21.35 0.41 1.94
N THR A 57 -22.09 -0.69 1.88
CA THR A 57 -21.70 -2.00 2.47
C THR A 57 -20.39 -2.55 1.89
N ASP A 58 -20.05 -2.20 0.65
CA ASP A 58 -18.76 -2.51 0.00
C ASP A 58 -17.61 -1.58 0.43
N GLY A 59 -17.88 -0.64 1.35
CA GLY A 59 -16.89 0.28 1.92
C GLY A 59 -16.72 1.57 1.13
N VAL A 60 -17.43 1.75 0.01
CA VAL A 60 -17.34 2.98 -0.79
C VAL A 60 -18.03 4.13 -0.07
N GLY A 61 -17.31 5.22 0.18
CA GLY A 61 -17.89 6.45 0.74
C GLY A 61 -18.74 7.19 -0.28
N LEU A 62 -19.93 7.63 0.12
CA LEU A 62 -20.78 8.51 -0.68
C LEU A 62 -20.32 9.97 -0.53
N LYS A 63 -20.42 10.71 -1.63
CA LYS A 63 -20.07 12.13 -1.65
C LYS A 63 -21.10 12.94 -0.88
N ILE A 64 -20.61 13.87 -0.05
CA ILE A 64 -21.44 14.91 0.56
C ILE A 64 -21.61 16.01 -0.48
N ALA A 65 -22.84 16.18 -0.96
CA ALA A 65 -23.21 17.23 -1.91
C ALA A 65 -23.47 18.58 -1.22
N ALA A 66 -24.00 18.55 0.00
CA ALA A 66 -24.25 19.76 0.79
C ALA A 66 -24.20 19.50 2.30
N VAL A 67 -23.76 20.52 3.03
CA VAL A 67 -23.81 20.60 4.49
C VAL A 67 -24.46 21.92 4.86
N ARG A 68 -25.50 21.88 5.69
CA ARG A 68 -26.07 23.07 6.33
C ARG A 68 -26.08 22.84 7.83
N ALA A 69 -25.49 23.77 8.55
CA ALA A 69 -25.50 23.80 10.01
C ALA A 69 -26.30 25.00 10.48
N THR A 70 -27.12 24.82 11.50
CA THR A 70 -27.79 25.91 12.21
C THR A 70 -27.58 25.69 13.69
N THR A 71 -27.11 26.72 14.38
CA THR A 71 -26.84 26.66 15.81
C THR A 71 -27.56 27.80 16.49
N VAL A 72 -28.25 27.46 17.58
CA VAL A 72 -28.84 28.42 18.52
C VAL A 72 -28.09 28.29 19.84
N ILE A 73 -27.61 29.41 20.37
CA ILE A 73 -26.90 29.47 21.65
C ILE A 73 -27.79 30.24 22.62
N GLU A 74 -28.15 29.60 23.71
CA GLU A 74 -28.87 30.17 24.84
C GLU A 74 -28.12 29.73 26.10
N ASP A 75 -27.23 30.58 26.61
CA ASP A 75 -26.31 30.22 27.69
C ASP A 75 -27.04 29.58 28.89
N PRO A 76 -26.61 28.39 29.36
CA PRO A 76 -25.35 27.70 29.04
C PRO A 76 -25.46 26.62 27.95
N LEU A 77 -26.54 26.60 27.16
CA LEU A 77 -26.87 25.55 26.19
C LEU A 77 -26.65 25.99 24.74
N ALA A 78 -26.29 25.03 23.89
CA ALA A 78 -26.26 25.20 22.45
C ALA A 78 -27.00 24.04 21.77
N PHE A 79 -27.93 24.37 20.88
CA PHE A 79 -28.61 23.41 20.02
C PHE A 79 -28.07 23.55 18.60
N THR A 80 -27.56 22.45 18.04
CA THR A 80 -27.05 22.41 16.66
C THR A 80 -27.83 21.41 15.84
N GLU A 81 -28.37 21.88 14.72
CA GLU A 81 -29.03 21.06 13.71
C GLU A 81 -28.13 20.96 12.47
N LEU A 82 -27.90 19.73 12.01
CA LEU A 82 -27.12 19.44 10.80
C LEU A 82 -28.01 18.80 9.74
N HIS A 83 -28.05 19.41 8.56
CA HIS A 83 -28.65 18.83 7.36
C HIS A 83 -27.53 18.45 6.40
N LEU A 84 -27.33 17.14 6.21
CA LEU A 84 -26.34 16.56 5.32
C LEU A 84 -27.03 15.96 4.09
N THR A 85 -26.61 16.38 2.89
CA THR A 85 -27.10 15.80 1.63
C THR A 85 -26.02 14.92 1.04
N PHE A 86 -26.33 13.63 0.84
CA PHE A 86 -25.46 12.67 0.16
C PHE A 86 -26.05 12.33 -1.21
N GLU A 87 -25.18 12.15 -2.18
CA GLU A 87 -25.55 11.75 -3.55
C GLU A 87 -25.05 10.33 -3.80
N ASN A 88 -25.95 9.46 -4.26
CA ASN A 88 -25.60 8.14 -4.77
C ASN A 88 -25.35 8.26 -6.28
N PRO A 89 -24.10 8.09 -6.76
CA PRO A 89 -23.80 8.20 -8.18
C PRO A 89 -24.24 6.98 -8.99
N GLU A 90 -24.58 5.88 -8.33
CA GLU A 90 -24.93 4.61 -8.98
C GLU A 90 -26.41 4.53 -9.32
N ASP A 91 -26.74 3.89 -10.44
CA ASP A 91 -28.13 3.64 -10.89
C ASP A 91 -28.79 2.45 -10.16
N ARG A 92 -28.45 2.27 -8.88
CA ARG A 92 -28.99 1.22 -8.01
C ARG A 92 -29.12 1.73 -6.58
N THR A 93 -30.04 1.17 -5.82
CA THR A 93 -30.12 1.44 -4.37
C THR A 93 -28.91 0.83 -3.67
N LEU A 94 -28.16 1.66 -2.92
CA LEU A 94 -27.08 1.22 -2.05
C LEU A 94 -27.58 1.15 -0.60
N GLU A 95 -27.26 0.05 0.08
CA GLU A 95 -27.29 0.04 1.54
C GLU A 95 -26.17 0.91 2.07
N GLY A 96 -26.48 1.81 3.00
CA GLY A 96 -25.53 2.77 3.54
C GLY A 96 -25.46 2.73 5.06
N ARG A 97 -24.24 2.84 5.59
CA ARG A 97 -23.97 3.08 7.01
C ARG A 97 -23.61 4.54 7.21
N PHE A 98 -24.50 5.27 7.88
CA PHE A 98 -24.21 6.61 8.36
C PHE A 98 -23.48 6.54 9.70
N THR A 99 -22.33 7.20 9.79
CA THR A 99 -21.56 7.35 11.02
C THR A 99 -21.30 8.82 11.26
N PHE A 100 -21.39 9.25 12.52
CA PHE A 100 -21.02 10.59 12.94
C PHE A 100 -20.39 10.58 14.33
N THR A 101 -19.56 11.58 14.60
CA THR A 101 -18.89 11.75 15.89
C THR A 101 -19.64 12.79 16.73
N ILE A 102 -20.05 12.39 17.93
CA ILE A 102 -20.60 13.31 18.92
C ILE A 102 -19.45 14.09 19.58
N PRO A 103 -19.46 15.44 19.54
CA PRO A 103 -18.48 16.24 20.25
C PRO A 103 -18.55 15.99 21.78
N PRO A 104 -17.41 16.13 22.50
CA PRO A 104 -17.41 16.04 23.96
C PRO A 104 -18.42 17.00 24.59
N GLY A 105 -19.21 16.51 25.56
CA GLY A 105 -20.23 17.30 26.26
C GLY A 105 -21.54 17.50 25.50
N ALA A 106 -21.64 17.03 24.25
CA ALA A 106 -22.90 17.03 23.49
C ALA A 106 -23.65 15.70 23.64
N SER A 107 -24.95 15.74 23.37
CA SER A 107 -25.80 14.55 23.26
C SER A 107 -26.63 14.62 21.98
N LEU A 108 -27.00 13.45 21.44
CA LEU A 108 -27.91 13.38 20.30
C LEU A 108 -29.35 13.51 20.79
N SER A 109 -30.04 14.58 20.37
CA SER A 109 -31.47 14.73 20.68
C SER A 109 -32.36 14.00 19.67
N ARG A 110 -32.06 14.11 18.37
CA ARG A 110 -32.86 13.55 17.27
C ARG A 110 -31.97 13.16 16.09
N PHE A 111 -32.39 12.11 15.40
CA PHE A 111 -31.83 11.70 14.11
C PHE A 111 -33.00 11.31 13.19
N GLY A 112 -32.87 11.64 11.91
CA GLY A 112 -33.87 11.29 10.91
C GLY A 112 -33.23 11.33 9.53
N MET A 113 -33.74 10.49 8.64
CA MET A 113 -33.26 10.43 7.25
C MET A 113 -34.41 10.73 6.29
N LYS A 114 -34.10 11.38 5.17
CA LYS A 114 -35.05 11.56 4.08
C LYS A 114 -34.51 10.90 2.83
N ILE A 115 -35.20 9.88 2.34
CA ILE A 115 -34.81 9.12 1.15
C ILE A 115 -35.93 9.25 0.11
N ASN A 116 -35.60 9.74 -1.09
CA ASN A 116 -36.56 9.95 -2.18
C ASN A 116 -37.81 10.74 -1.73
N GLY A 117 -37.59 11.80 -0.95
CA GLY A 117 -38.65 12.67 -0.44
C GLY A 117 -39.44 12.12 0.76
N ARG A 118 -39.20 10.88 1.18
CA ARG A 118 -39.89 10.27 2.32
C ARG A 118 -39.03 10.31 3.57
N MET A 119 -39.62 10.72 4.69
CA MET A 119 -38.98 10.69 6.00
C MET A 119 -38.91 9.27 6.55
N MET A 120 -37.81 8.95 7.20
CA MET A 120 -37.56 7.77 8.00
C MET A 120 -37.18 8.26 9.41
N GLU A 121 -37.97 7.87 10.39
CA GLU A 121 -37.73 8.14 11.82
C GLU A 121 -37.30 6.85 12.53
#